data_AF-A0A7C6HGR2-F1
#
_entry.id   AF-A0A7C6HGR2-F1
#
_cell.length_a   1.000
_cell.length_b   1.000
_cell.length_c   1.000
_cell.angle_alpha   90.00
_cell.angle_beta   90.00
_cell.angle_gamma   90.00
#
_symmetry.space_group_name_H-M   'P 1'
#
loop_
_entity.id
_entity.type
_entity.pdbx_description
1 polymer ?
#
loop_
_entity_poly.entity_id
_entity_poly.type
_entity_poly.pdbx_seq_one_letter_code
_entity_poly.pdbx_strand_id
1 'polypeptide(L)'
;MILSNEGIKNKGLWTDKKYILPAYDRDKMISETKCSPVWIHFGAGNIFRALLANMQEELLAKGIEKAGIVVVEAYDDEIIDKAYRAYDDLCILFTLKSDGDVTKKVLGSVTESLKAEEDWERIVEKFENPSL
;
A
#
# COMPACT_ATOMS: atom_id res chain seq x y z
N MET A 1 15.06 9.78 8.32
CA MET A 1 14.37 8.93 7.33
C MET A 1 13.05 8.55 7.96
N ILE A 2 11.96 9.17 7.53
CA ILE A 2 10.61 8.88 8.02
C ILE A 2 9.86 8.30 6.83
N LEU A 3 9.19 7.16 7.02
CA LEU A 3 8.36 6.58 5.98
C LEU A 3 7.07 7.40 5.87
N SER A 4 6.94 8.15 4.80
CA SER A 4 5.77 8.95 4.47
C SER A 4 5.86 9.34 3.00
N ASN A 5 4.76 9.80 2.41
CA ASN A 5 4.71 10.31 1.05
C ASN A 5 5.75 11.41 0.83
N GLU A 6 5.90 12.31 1.79
CA GLU A 6 6.92 13.35 1.71
C GLU A 6 8.33 12.79 1.96
N GLY A 7 8.45 11.86 2.90
CA GLY A 7 9.72 11.21 3.23
C GLY A 7 10.36 10.50 2.03
N ILE A 8 9.57 9.87 1.15
CA ILE A 8 10.07 9.15 -0.03
C ILE A 8 10.38 10.03 -1.24
N LYS A 9 10.03 11.33 -1.21
CA LYS A 9 10.41 12.27 -2.30
C LYS A 9 11.92 12.52 -2.34
N ASN A 10 12.61 12.45 -1.20
CA ASN A 10 14.06 12.49 -1.14
C ASN A 10 14.64 11.11 -1.50
N LYS A 11 14.56 10.74 -2.79
CA LYS A 11 14.92 9.40 -3.28
C LYS A 11 16.33 8.98 -2.89
N GLY A 12 17.31 9.89 -2.98
CA GLY A 12 18.72 9.62 -2.68
C GLY A 12 18.93 9.01 -1.29
N LEU A 13 18.26 9.58 -0.27
CA LEU A 13 18.38 9.14 1.12
C LEU A 13 17.94 7.68 1.34
N TRP A 14 17.05 7.18 0.50
CA TRP A 14 16.56 5.80 0.54
C TRP A 14 17.39 4.87 -0.36
N THR A 15 17.70 5.31 -1.58
CA THR A 15 18.47 4.51 -2.54
C THR A 15 19.91 4.28 -2.08
N ASP A 16 20.52 5.24 -1.38
CA ASP A 16 21.86 5.08 -0.77
C ASP A 16 21.87 3.96 0.28
N LYS A 17 20.72 3.70 0.90
CA LYS A 17 20.51 2.61 1.86
C LYS A 17 19.93 1.34 1.21
N LYS A 18 19.94 1.29 -0.12
CA LYS A 18 19.47 0.17 -0.96
C LYS A 18 17.97 -0.15 -0.81
N TYR A 19 17.14 0.84 -0.48
CA TYR A 19 15.69 0.68 -0.56
C TYR A 19 15.22 0.81 -2.00
N ILE A 20 14.40 -0.13 -2.44
CA ILE A 20 13.64 -0.04 -3.68
C ILE A 20 12.39 0.79 -3.37
N LEU A 21 12.21 1.90 -4.08
CA LEU A 21 11.05 2.79 -3.95
C LEU A 21 10.01 2.49 -5.04
N PRO A 22 8.74 2.89 -4.85
CA PRO A 22 7.74 2.86 -5.90
C PRO A 22 8.24 3.52 -7.19
N ALA A 23 8.09 2.82 -8.31
CA ALA A 23 8.57 3.25 -9.63
C ALA A 23 7.50 4.01 -10.43
N TYR A 24 6.35 4.32 -9.81
CA TYR A 24 5.20 4.98 -10.40
C TYR A 24 4.85 6.26 -9.63
N ASP A 25 3.98 7.09 -10.22
CA ASP A 25 3.43 8.27 -9.56
C ASP A 25 2.32 7.85 -8.59
N ARG A 26 2.62 7.92 -7.29
CA ARG A 26 1.71 7.46 -6.24
C ARG A 26 0.48 8.35 -6.11
N ASP A 27 0.62 9.67 -6.27
CA ASP A 27 -0.51 10.61 -6.19
C ASP A 27 -1.50 10.36 -7.33
N LYS A 28 -0.99 10.07 -8.52
CA LYS A 28 -1.80 9.66 -9.68
C LYS A 28 -2.50 8.31 -9.43
N MET A 29 -1.78 7.33 -8.90
CA MET A 29 -2.32 5.99 -8.60
C MET A 29 -3.42 6.05 -7.52
N ILE A 30 -3.24 6.85 -6.47
CA ILE A 30 -4.27 7.10 -5.43
C ILE A 30 -5.50 7.75 -6.04
N SER A 31 -5.31 8.77 -6.90
CA SER A 31 -6.41 9.44 -7.59
C SER A 31 -7.19 8.47 -8.48
N GLU A 32 -6.48 7.63 -9.24
CA GLU A 32 -7.09 6.58 -10.07
C GLU A 32 -7.90 5.61 -9.21
N THR A 33 -7.36 5.14 -8.10
CA THR A 33 -8.03 4.18 -7.20
C THR A 33 -9.25 4.78 -6.51
N LYS A 34 -9.23 6.10 -6.28
CA LYS A 34 -10.40 6.81 -5.75
C LYS A 34 -11.52 6.92 -6.78
N CYS A 35 -11.18 7.22 -8.03
CA CYS A 35 -12.16 7.36 -9.12
C CYS A 35 -12.68 6.02 -9.62
N SER A 36 -11.81 5.03 -9.73
CA SER A 36 -12.09 3.71 -10.28
C SER A 36 -11.40 2.63 -9.44
N PRO A 37 -11.88 2.34 -8.22
CA PRO A 37 -11.37 1.25 -7.41
C PRO A 37 -11.59 -0.07 -8.15
N VAL A 38 -10.57 -0.93 -8.16
CA VAL A 38 -10.61 -2.26 -8.79
C VAL A 38 -10.45 -3.40 -7.80
N TRP A 39 -10.00 -3.09 -6.58
CA TRP A 39 -9.72 -4.10 -5.56
C TRP A 39 -9.91 -3.54 -4.15
N ILE A 40 -10.87 -4.12 -3.42
CA ILE A 40 -10.95 -4.05 -1.96
C ILE A 40 -10.50 -5.38 -1.35
N HIS A 41 -9.60 -5.34 -0.37
CA HIS A 41 -9.14 -6.52 0.36
C HIS A 41 -9.55 -6.46 1.83
N PHE A 42 -10.14 -7.53 2.36
CA PHE A 42 -10.45 -7.66 3.78
C PHE A 42 -9.35 -8.46 4.49
N GLY A 43 -8.73 -7.87 5.51
CA GLY A 43 -7.62 -8.41 6.28
C GLY A 43 -6.31 -7.69 5.99
N ALA A 44 -5.93 -6.75 6.84
CA ALA A 44 -4.78 -5.87 6.65
C ALA A 44 -3.45 -6.45 7.19
N GLY A 45 -3.36 -7.77 7.29
CA GLY A 45 -2.29 -8.48 7.99
C GLY A 45 -0.94 -8.56 7.24
N ASN A 46 0.01 -9.26 7.85
CA ASN A 46 1.37 -9.42 7.32
C ASN A 46 1.41 -10.22 6.01
N ILE A 47 0.63 -11.28 5.87
CA ILE A 47 0.59 -12.11 4.65
C ILE A 47 0.09 -11.29 3.47
N PHE A 48 -0.97 -10.50 3.67
CA PHE A 48 -1.48 -9.56 2.67
C PHE A 48 -0.38 -8.62 2.19
N ARG A 49 0.31 -7.94 3.11
CA ARG A 49 1.38 -6.98 2.77
C ARG A 49 2.55 -7.64 2.04
N ALA A 50 2.98 -8.82 2.51
CA ALA A 50 4.13 -9.51 1.94
C ALA A 50 3.85 -10.13 0.55
N LEU A 51 2.61 -10.54 0.29
CA LEU A 51 2.24 -11.23 -0.95
C LEU A 51 1.43 -10.33 -1.89
N LEU A 52 0.19 -10.01 -1.52
CA LEU A 52 -0.77 -9.36 -2.43
C LEU A 52 -0.43 -7.89 -2.66
N ALA A 53 -0.13 -7.14 -1.60
CA ALA A 53 0.29 -5.75 -1.75
C ALA A 53 1.62 -5.64 -2.51
N ASN A 54 2.57 -6.55 -2.26
CA ASN A 54 3.83 -6.58 -3.00
C ASN A 54 3.63 -6.98 -4.48
N MET A 55 2.71 -7.91 -4.78
CA MET A 55 2.36 -8.24 -6.16
C MET A 55 1.76 -7.01 -6.87
N GLN A 56 0.84 -6.30 -6.24
CA GLN A 56 0.26 -5.08 -6.81
C GLN A 56 1.33 -4.00 -7.03
N GLU A 57 2.27 -3.86 -6.11
CA GLU A 57 3.42 -2.95 -6.25
C GLU A 57 4.25 -3.27 -7.50
N GLU A 58 4.49 -4.56 -7.80
CA GLU A 58 5.18 -5.00 -9.02
C GLU A 58 4.36 -4.71 -10.29
N LEU A 59 3.05 -4.91 -10.25
CA LEU A 59 2.17 -4.64 -11.40
C LEU A 59 2.09 -3.14 -11.72
N LEU A 60 1.97 -2.31 -10.69
CA LEU A 60 2.02 -0.85 -10.80
C LEU A 60 3.38 -0.36 -11.32
N ALA A 61 4.48 -0.92 -10.80
CA ALA A 61 5.83 -0.59 -11.27
C ALA A 61 6.05 -0.96 -12.76
N LYS A 62 5.38 -2.00 -13.25
CA LYS A 62 5.39 -2.41 -14.67
C LYS A 62 4.39 -1.63 -15.53
N GLY A 63 3.55 -0.78 -14.94
CA GLY A 63 2.49 -0.05 -15.63
C GLY A 63 1.36 -0.93 -16.17
N ILE A 64 1.25 -2.18 -15.67
CA ILE A 64 0.18 -3.12 -16.03
C ILE A 64 -1.11 -2.67 -15.34
N GLU A 65 -1.00 -2.31 -14.07
CA GLU A 65 -2.08 -1.75 -13.27
C GLU A 65 -1.94 -0.24 -13.13
N LYS A 66 -3.06 0.42 -12.87
CA LYS A 66 -3.12 1.88 -12.63
C LYS A 66 -3.70 2.24 -11.27
N ALA A 67 -4.47 1.34 -10.68
CA ALA A 67 -5.08 1.49 -9.36
C ALA A 67 -4.36 0.59 -8.35
N GLY A 68 -4.36 0.99 -7.09
CA GLY A 68 -3.86 0.22 -5.96
C GLY A 68 -4.98 -0.56 -5.28
N ILE A 69 -4.74 -0.89 -4.02
CA ILE A 69 -5.66 -1.66 -3.18
C ILE A 69 -6.24 -0.73 -2.10
N VAL A 70 -7.54 -0.85 -1.86
CA VAL A 70 -8.18 -0.39 -0.63
C VAL A 70 -8.20 -1.56 0.33
N VAL A 71 -7.67 -1.40 1.54
CA VAL A 71 -7.66 -2.47 2.54
C VAL A 71 -8.64 -2.17 3.66
N VAL A 72 -9.37 -3.19 4.11
CA VAL A 72 -10.32 -3.12 5.22
C VAL A 72 -9.84 -4.07 6.31
N GLU A 73 -9.75 -3.59 7.54
CA GLU A 73 -9.55 -4.42 8.73
C GLU A 73 -10.84 -4.46 9.55
N ALA A 74 -11.15 -5.62 10.11
CA ALA A 74 -12.40 -5.86 10.85
C ALA A 74 -12.17 -6.47 12.24
N TYR A 75 -10.92 -6.80 12.58
CA TYR A 75 -10.57 -7.45 13.84
C TYR A 75 -9.57 -6.63 14.67
N ASP A 76 -8.47 -6.18 14.06
CA ASP A 76 -7.42 -5.41 14.73
C ASP A 76 -7.33 -3.99 14.19
N ASP A 77 -8.31 -3.14 14.52
CA ASP A 77 -8.37 -1.76 14.03
C ASP A 77 -7.14 -0.92 14.41
N GLU A 78 -6.40 -1.29 15.46
CA GLU A 78 -5.17 -0.61 15.82
C GLU A 78 -4.10 -0.72 14.73
N ILE A 79 -4.12 -1.79 13.92
CA ILE A 79 -3.18 -1.95 12.81
C ILE A 79 -3.35 -0.83 11.79
N ILE A 80 -4.59 -0.39 11.55
CA ILE A 80 -4.91 0.68 10.60
C ILE A 80 -4.26 1.98 11.07
N ASP A 81 -4.42 2.34 12.33
CA ASP A 81 -3.88 3.60 12.84
C ASP A 81 -2.34 3.54 12.98
N LYS A 82 -1.81 2.46 13.56
CA LYS A 82 -0.39 2.36 13.93
C LYS A 82 0.52 1.94 12.80
N ALA A 83 0.04 1.17 11.83
CA ALA A 83 0.88 0.58 10.78
C ALA A 83 0.55 1.07 9.36
N TYR A 84 -0.65 1.61 9.13
CA TYR A 84 -1.04 2.13 7.83
C TYR A 84 -1.09 3.67 7.84
N ARG A 85 -2.08 4.27 8.52
CA ARG A 85 -2.31 5.72 8.52
C ARG A 85 -1.14 6.52 9.09
N ALA A 86 -0.43 6.00 10.09
CA ALA A 86 0.79 6.61 10.63
C ALA A 86 1.92 6.79 9.60
N TYR A 87 1.86 6.10 8.46
CA TYR A 87 2.89 6.09 7.42
C TYR A 87 2.33 6.32 6.02
N ASP A 88 1.20 7.03 5.91
CA ASP A 88 0.51 7.34 4.64
C ASP A 88 0.19 6.09 3.80
N ASP A 89 -0.19 4.98 4.44
CA ASP A 89 -0.45 3.67 3.83
C ASP A 89 0.78 3.04 3.13
N LEU A 90 1.98 3.56 3.39
CA LEU A 90 3.23 2.94 2.96
C LEU A 90 3.65 1.83 3.92
N CYS A 91 4.30 0.80 3.39
CA CYS A 91 4.92 -0.26 4.19
C CYS A 91 6.34 -0.55 3.70
N ILE A 92 7.20 -1.06 4.57
CA ILE A 92 8.51 -1.60 4.16
C ILE A 92 8.45 -3.12 4.22
N LEU A 93 8.68 -3.76 3.08
CA LEU A 93 8.90 -5.19 2.97
C LEU A 93 10.40 -5.49 3.06
N PHE A 94 10.75 -6.31 4.05
CA PHE A 94 12.07 -6.95 4.14
C PHE A 94 11.96 -8.40 3.69
N THR A 95 12.80 -8.81 2.76
CA THR A 95 12.92 -10.20 2.32
C THR A 95 14.31 -10.71 2.66
N LEU A 96 14.39 -11.62 3.63
CA LEU A 96 15.61 -12.37 3.95
C LEU A 96 15.68 -13.60 3.05
N LYS A 97 16.71 -13.68 2.21
CA LYS A 97 16.97 -14.82 1.33
C LYS A 97 17.85 -15.86 2.04
N SER A 98 17.86 -17.09 1.53
CA SER A 98 18.64 -18.19 2.09
C SER A 98 20.16 -17.98 2.01
N ASP A 99 20.63 -17.11 1.12
CA ASP A 99 22.03 -16.72 0.96
C ASP A 99 22.44 -15.58 1.94
N GLY A 100 21.53 -15.12 2.79
CA GLY A 100 21.75 -14.04 3.74
C GLY A 100 21.56 -12.63 3.16
N ASP A 101 21.22 -12.51 1.88
CA ASP A 101 20.87 -11.21 1.29
C ASP A 101 19.52 -10.70 1.81
N VAL A 102 19.42 -9.38 1.98
CA VAL A 102 18.22 -8.70 2.46
C VAL A 102 17.77 -7.68 1.45
N THR A 103 16.64 -7.95 0.80
CA THR A 103 15.98 -6.98 -0.07
C THR A 103 15.05 -6.10 0.77
N LYS A 104 15.11 -4.79 0.54
CA LYS A 104 14.28 -3.79 1.24
C LYS A 104 13.47 -3.04 0.21
N LYS A 105 12.16 -3.11 0.31
CA LYS A 105 11.24 -2.49 -0.66
C LYS A 105 10.20 -1.67 0.08
N VAL A 106 10.00 -0.44 -0.35
CA VAL A 106 8.86 0.38 0.06
C VAL A 106 7.68 -0.01 -0.83
N LEU A 107 6.61 -0.48 -0.22
CA LEU A 107 5.33 -0.74 -0.87
C LEU A 107 4.46 0.50 -0.73
N GLY A 108 3.92 0.99 -1.84
CA GLY A 108 2.95 2.08 -1.88
C GLY A 108 1.65 1.72 -2.58
N SER A 109 1.45 0.43 -2.86
CA SER A 109 0.31 -0.13 -3.57
C SER A 109 -1.01 -0.12 -2.77
N VAL A 110 -0.95 0.08 -1.46
CA VAL A 110 -2.14 0.36 -0.64
C VAL A 110 -2.41 1.86 -0.71
N THR A 111 -3.66 2.21 -0.99
CA THR A 111 -4.09 3.59 -1.26
C THR A 111 -4.94 4.19 -0.16
N GLU A 112 -5.65 3.33 0.55
CA GLU A 112 -6.61 3.71 1.57
C GLU A 112 -6.78 2.50 2.50
N SER A 113 -6.74 2.77 3.81
CA SER A 113 -6.95 1.77 4.85
C SER A 113 -8.16 2.15 5.71
N LEU A 114 -9.08 1.20 5.84
CA LEU A 114 -10.40 1.39 6.44
C LEU A 114 -10.59 0.43 7.60
N LYS A 115 -11.28 0.88 8.65
CA LYS A 115 -11.78 0.05 9.74
C LYS A 115 -13.23 -0.31 9.45
N ALA A 116 -13.58 -1.58 9.54
CA ALA A 116 -14.88 -2.07 9.08
C ALA A 116 -16.06 -1.42 9.79
N GLU A 117 -15.94 -1.17 11.11
CA GLU A 117 -17.01 -0.55 11.90
C GLU A 117 -17.02 0.97 11.76
N GLU A 118 -15.86 1.63 11.86
CA GLU A 118 -15.77 3.10 11.83
C GLU A 118 -16.00 3.68 10.43
N ASP A 119 -15.56 2.98 9.38
CA ASP A 119 -15.56 3.47 8.00
C ASP A 119 -16.63 2.78 7.12
N TRP A 120 -17.70 2.25 7.73
CA TRP A 120 -18.72 1.46 7.02
C TRP A 120 -19.32 2.19 5.80
N GLU A 121 -19.70 3.46 5.95
CA GLU A 121 -20.26 4.26 4.84
C GLU A 121 -19.26 4.39 3.68
N ARG A 122 -17.98 4.55 4.01
CA ARG A 122 -16.91 4.64 3.02
C ARG A 122 -16.69 3.31 2.29
N ILE A 123 -16.83 2.19 2.99
CA ILE A 123 -16.77 0.85 2.39
C ILE A 123 -17.93 0.66 1.42
N VAL A 124 -19.16 1.01 1.83
CA VAL A 124 -20.35 0.94 0.95
C VAL A 124 -20.17 1.81 -0.30
N GLU A 125 -19.71 3.07 -0.15
CA GLU A 125 -19.43 3.97 -1.28
C GLU A 125 -18.49 3.33 -2.32
N LYS A 126 -17.47 2.60 -1.86
CA LYS A 126 -16.54 1.91 -2.77
C LYS A 126 -17.20 0.75 -3.51
N PHE A 127 -18.02 -0.04 -2.82
CA PHE A 127 -18.79 -1.15 -3.42
C PHE A 127 -19.90 -0.69 -4.38
N GLU A 128 -20.38 0.54 -4.24
CA GLU A 128 -21.32 1.14 -5.19
C GLU A 128 -20.63 1.69 -6.45
N ASN A 129 -19.30 1.81 -6.47
CA ASN A 129 -18.57 2.28 -7.63
C ASN A 129 -18.60 1.19 -8.74
N PRO A 130 -19.08 1.50 -9.96
CA PRO A 130 -19.21 0.50 -11.03
C PRO A 130 -17.91 -0.17 -11.51
N SER A 131 -16.74 0.37 -11.16
CA SER A 131 -15.46 -0.22 -11.57
C SER A 131 -14.99 -1.37 -10.66
N LEU A 132 -15.63 -1.53 -9.50
CA LEU A 132 -15.32 -2.56 -8.52
C LEU A 132 -16.23 -3.78 -8.66
#